data_AF-A0A9P0JME6-F1
#
_entry.id   AF-A0A9P0JME6-F1
#
_cell.length_a   1.000
_cell.length_b   1.000
_cell.length_c   1.000
_cell.angle_alpha   90.00
_cell.angle_beta   90.00
_cell.angle_gamma   90.00
#
_symmetry.space_group_name_H-M   'P 1'
#
loop_
_entity.id
_entity.type
_entity.pdbx_description
1 polymer ?
#
loop_
_entity_poly.entity_id
_entity_poly.type
_entity_poly.pdbx_seq_one_letter_code
_entity_poly.pdbx_strand_id
1 'polypeptide(L)'
;MDNNSQMEQKCCTEDSMSQKLKILAIHGYRQNAETFRAKTGSFRKMVHKWAQFTYITAPHKVILVDDSNDLNKSEEPDIGQSQDEEQYGWFFNRDDKTFRGIRKGGPAIGFEESVKLIEQTFAEEGPFDGVLGFSQGACFVGLLCDLQQRGCMLV
;
A
#
# COMPACT_ATOMS: atom_id res chain seq x y z
N MET A 1 23.16 -30.32 32.54
CA MET A 1 21.79 -30.48 32.04
C MET A 1 21.21 -29.09 32.01
N ASP A 2 20.89 -28.63 30.81
CA ASP A 2 21.04 -27.25 30.39
C ASP A 2 19.88 -26.36 30.83
N ASN A 3 20.21 -25.24 31.48
CA ASN A 3 19.28 -24.15 31.76
C ASN A 3 19.10 -23.33 30.48
N ASN A 4 18.07 -23.65 29.71
CA ASN A 4 17.69 -22.86 28.54
C ASN A 4 16.65 -21.80 28.94
N SER A 5 17.14 -20.68 29.49
CA SER A 5 16.34 -19.48 29.73
C SER A 5 16.04 -18.83 28.37
N GLN A 6 14.87 -19.09 27.82
CA GLN A 6 14.35 -18.32 26.69
C GLN A 6 14.14 -16.88 27.18
N MET A 7 15.02 -15.97 26.76
CA MET A 7 14.75 -14.54 26.86
C MET A 7 13.53 -14.23 25.99
N GLU A 8 12.37 -14.00 26.61
CA GLU A 8 11.25 -13.37 25.93
C GLU A 8 11.72 -12.01 25.43
N GLN A 9 11.84 -11.90 24.11
CA GLN A 9 12.21 -10.67 23.43
C GLN A 9 11.03 -9.69 23.58
N LYS A 10 11.05 -8.91 24.66
CA LYS A 10 10.01 -7.91 24.95
C LYS A 10 10.07 -6.86 23.84
N CYS A 11 9.03 -6.84 23.00
CA CYS A 11 8.96 -6.01 21.78
C CYS A 11 9.00 -4.49 22.08
N CYS A 12 8.76 -4.07 23.32
CA CYS A 12 8.67 -2.65 23.68
C CYS A 12 9.41 -2.36 24.99
N THR A 13 10.28 -1.34 24.96
CA THR A 13 10.87 -0.68 26.15
C THR A 13 9.98 0.49 26.60
N GLU A 14 10.16 0.97 27.83
CA GLU A 14 9.36 2.11 28.35
C GLU A 14 9.52 3.39 27.49
N ASP A 15 10.69 3.61 26.89
CA ASP A 15 10.93 4.69 25.93
C ASP A 15 10.12 4.54 24.62
N SER A 16 9.88 3.30 24.17
CA SER A 16 9.09 2.98 22.97
C SER A 16 7.61 3.34 23.13
N MET A 17 7.09 3.40 24.36
CA MET A 17 5.71 3.80 24.61
C MET A 17 5.47 5.31 24.42
N SER A 18 6.53 6.12 24.30
CA SER A 18 6.42 7.55 24.06
C SER A 18 6.31 7.94 22.57
N GLN A 19 6.72 7.05 21.65
CA GLN A 19 6.76 7.34 20.21
C GLN A 19 5.59 6.69 19.49
N LYS A 20 4.99 7.43 18.54
CA LYS A 20 3.91 6.88 17.71
C LYS A 20 4.49 5.89 16.70
N LEU A 21 3.81 4.76 16.51
CA LEU A 21 4.11 3.79 15.46
C LEU A 21 4.11 4.48 14.09
N LYS A 22 5.18 4.31 13.33
CA LYS A 22 5.33 4.78 11.96
C LYS A 22 4.75 3.75 11.00
N ILE A 23 3.64 4.08 10.35
CA ILE A 23 2.95 3.17 9.43
C ILE A 23 3.04 3.70 8.00
N LEU A 24 3.56 2.90 7.07
CA LEU A 24 3.48 3.18 5.64
C LEU A 24 2.09 2.81 5.10
N ALA A 25 1.42 3.72 4.42
CA ALA A 25 0.06 3.54 3.92
C ALA A 25 0.02 3.43 2.39
N ILE A 26 -0.46 2.28 1.91
CA ILE A 26 -0.48 1.83 0.50
C ILE A 26 -1.92 1.82 -0.02
N HIS A 27 -2.24 2.75 -0.93
CA HIS A 27 -3.61 2.93 -1.44
C HIS A 27 -4.06 1.83 -2.40
N GLY A 28 -5.38 1.77 -2.69
CA GLY A 28 -5.96 0.86 -3.67
C GLY A 28 -5.87 1.37 -5.11
N TYR A 29 -6.24 0.53 -6.08
CA TYR A 29 -6.27 0.88 -7.50
C TYR A 29 -7.16 2.11 -7.76
N ARG A 30 -6.72 2.99 -8.67
CA ARG A 30 -7.39 4.27 -9.01
C ARG A 30 -7.50 5.23 -7.84
N GLN A 31 -6.49 5.26 -6.98
CA GLN A 31 -6.36 6.24 -5.90
C GLN A 31 -4.95 6.86 -5.95
N ASN A 32 -4.67 7.78 -5.03
CA ASN A 32 -3.34 8.32 -4.75
C ASN A 32 -3.19 8.52 -3.23
N ALA A 33 -2.04 9.03 -2.79
CA ALA A 33 -1.75 9.29 -1.37
C ALA A 33 -2.79 10.19 -0.70
N GLU A 34 -3.20 11.27 -1.38
CA GLU A 34 -4.13 12.28 -0.85
C GLU A 34 -5.54 11.70 -0.71
N THR A 35 -6.08 11.07 -1.76
CA THR A 35 -7.39 10.41 -1.72
C THR A 35 -7.42 9.34 -0.64
N PHE A 36 -6.35 8.55 -0.48
CA PHE A 36 -6.32 7.52 0.56
C PHE A 36 -6.27 8.14 1.96
N ARG A 37 -5.45 9.18 2.17
CA ARG A 37 -5.39 9.95 3.42
C ARG A 37 -6.75 10.58 3.77
N ALA A 38 -7.49 11.08 2.79
CA ALA A 38 -8.83 11.62 3.01
C ALA A 38 -9.81 10.52 3.43
N LYS A 39 -9.85 9.41 2.69
CA LYS A 39 -10.75 8.26 2.95
C LYS A 39 -10.46 7.58 4.30
N THR A 40 -9.23 7.60 4.79
CA THR A 40 -8.86 7.08 6.12
C THR A 40 -8.90 8.13 7.23
N GLY A 41 -9.48 9.32 6.99
CA GLY A 41 -9.47 10.45 7.92
C GLY A 41 -10.00 10.13 9.32
N SER A 42 -11.17 9.48 9.41
CA SER A 42 -11.76 9.09 10.70
C SER A 42 -10.93 8.03 11.42
N PHE A 43 -10.39 7.05 10.69
CA PHE A 43 -9.48 6.04 11.24
C PHE A 43 -8.21 6.68 11.81
N ARG A 44 -7.58 7.60 11.05
CA ARG A 44 -6.40 8.35 11.50
C ARG A 44 -6.69 9.15 12.77
N LYS A 45 -7.86 9.81 12.85
CA LYS A 45 -8.28 10.54 14.07
C LYS A 45 -8.43 9.60 15.26
N MET A 46 -9.00 8.41 15.06
CA MET A 46 -9.16 7.42 16.12
C MET A 46 -7.82 6.96 16.70
N VAL A 47 -6.83 6.71 15.85
CA VAL A 47 -5.53 6.13 16.28
C VAL A 47 -4.40 7.14 16.46
N HIS A 48 -4.65 8.45 16.34
CA HIS A 48 -3.62 9.49 16.30
C HIS A 48 -2.69 9.56 17.53
N LYS A 49 -3.10 8.98 18.67
CA LYS A 49 -2.28 8.88 19.88
C LYS A 49 -1.20 7.81 19.78
N TRP A 50 -1.43 6.77 18.98
CA TRP A 50 -0.57 5.59 18.90
C TRP A 50 0.18 5.47 17.57
N ALA A 51 -0.36 6.03 16.48
CA ALA A 51 0.21 5.86 15.15
C ALA A 51 0.24 7.15 14.34
N GLN A 52 1.28 7.26 13.50
CA GLN A 52 1.42 8.23 12.43
C GLN A 52 1.55 7.50 11.10
N PHE A 53 1.11 8.15 10.02
CA PHE A 53 1.00 7.51 8.71
C PHE A 53 1.73 8.32 7.65
N THR A 54 2.61 7.65 6.91
CA THR A 54 3.18 8.14 5.65
C THR A 54 2.35 7.56 4.50
N TYR A 55 1.70 8.43 3.71
CA TYR A 55 0.93 8.01 2.54
C TYR A 55 1.77 8.25 1.30
N ILE A 56 1.91 7.25 0.44
CA ILE A 56 2.64 7.36 -0.83
C ILE A 56 1.73 7.05 -2.00
N THR A 57 2.05 7.63 -3.16
CA THR A 57 1.33 7.41 -4.42
C THR A 57 2.08 6.36 -5.24
N ALA A 58 1.36 5.37 -5.75
CA ALA A 58 1.92 4.35 -6.62
C ALA A 58 2.52 4.97 -7.90
N PRO A 59 3.51 4.35 -8.54
CA PRO A 59 4.26 5.00 -9.62
C PRO A 59 3.52 5.00 -10.97
N HIS A 60 2.46 4.18 -11.12
CA HIS A 60 1.82 3.99 -12.42
C HIS A 60 0.53 4.78 -12.53
N LYS A 61 0.56 5.83 -13.35
CA LYS A 61 -0.64 6.60 -13.71
C LYS A 61 -1.62 5.72 -14.50
N VAL A 62 -2.87 5.67 -14.05
CA VAL A 62 -3.96 4.98 -14.74
C VAL A 62 -4.47 5.91 -15.84
N ILE A 63 -4.32 5.48 -17.10
CA ILE A 63 -4.92 6.17 -18.22
C ILE A 63 -6.35 5.67 -18.35
N LEU A 64 -7.32 6.58 -18.22
CA LEU A 64 -8.70 6.28 -18.56
C LEU A 64 -8.76 6.11 -20.08
N VAL A 65 -8.68 4.85 -20.53
CA VAL A 65 -9.00 4.55 -21.92
C VAL A 65 -10.49 4.80 -22.05
N ASP A 66 -10.88 5.67 -22.99
CA ASP A 66 -12.28 5.86 -23.37
C ASP A 66 -12.75 4.59 -24.10
N ASP A 67 -12.93 3.51 -23.34
CA ASP A 67 -13.38 2.25 -23.87
C ASP A 67 -14.90 2.34 -23.95
N SER A 68 -15.39 2.77 -25.12
CA SER A 68 -16.81 2.80 -25.46
C SER A 68 -17.49 1.43 -25.38
N ASN A 69 -16.72 0.35 -25.18
CA ASN A 69 -17.19 -1.02 -24.98
C ASN A 69 -17.18 -1.50 -23.51
N ASP A 70 -16.74 -0.69 -22.53
CA ASP A 70 -16.83 -1.10 -21.12
C ASP A 70 -18.26 -0.87 -20.61
N LEU A 71 -19.12 -1.88 -20.78
CA LEU A 71 -20.50 -1.92 -20.28
C LEU A 71 -20.62 -1.79 -18.75
N ASN A 72 -19.49 -1.72 -18.02
CA ASN A 72 -19.43 -1.43 -16.58
C ASN A 72 -18.82 -0.05 -16.27
N LYS A 73 -18.73 0.87 -17.23
CA LYS A 73 -18.55 2.30 -16.89
C LYS A 73 -19.75 2.71 -16.05
N SER A 74 -19.59 2.76 -14.74
CA SER A 74 -20.41 3.65 -13.94
C SER A 74 -20.06 5.06 -14.43
N GLU A 75 -20.98 5.72 -15.12
CA GLU A 75 -20.85 7.13 -15.49
C GLU A 75 -20.65 8.01 -14.24
N GLU A 76 -21.05 7.48 -13.09
CA GLU A 76 -20.83 8.05 -11.77
C GLU A 76 -19.40 7.75 -11.29
N PRO A 77 -18.61 8.78 -10.92
CA PRO A 77 -17.38 8.59 -10.19
C PRO A 77 -17.65 7.84 -8.88
N ASP A 78 -16.76 6.92 -8.52
CA ASP A 78 -16.83 6.23 -7.22
C ASP A 78 -16.84 7.27 -6.10
N ILE A 79 -17.67 7.08 -5.08
CA ILE A 79 -18.04 8.12 -4.11
C ILE A 79 -16.78 8.81 -3.56
N GLY A 80 -16.64 10.10 -3.88
CA GLY A 80 -15.51 10.94 -3.47
C GLY A 80 -14.27 10.91 -4.37
N GLN A 81 -14.40 10.54 -5.65
CA GLN A 81 -13.36 10.75 -6.67
C GLN A 81 -13.81 11.84 -7.64
N SER A 82 -13.05 12.93 -7.76
CA SER A 82 -13.26 13.86 -8.87
C SER A 82 -12.73 13.29 -10.19
N GLN A 83 -13.28 13.71 -11.33
CA GLN A 83 -12.73 13.34 -12.65
C GLN A 83 -11.33 13.93 -12.89
N ASP A 84 -10.98 14.99 -12.16
CA ASP A 84 -9.71 15.70 -12.27
C ASP A 84 -8.60 15.11 -11.37
N GLU A 85 -8.93 14.17 -10.48
CA GLU A 85 -7.95 13.52 -9.61
C GLU A 85 -7.10 12.53 -10.40
N GLU A 86 -5.79 12.72 -10.37
CA GLU A 86 -4.86 11.76 -10.95
C GLU A 86 -4.95 10.40 -10.22
N GLN A 87 -5.16 9.34 -11.00
CA GLN A 87 -5.40 7.99 -10.53
C GLN A 87 -4.16 7.12 -10.74
N TYR A 88 -3.78 6.33 -9.73
CA TYR A 88 -2.59 5.49 -9.78
C TYR A 88 -2.88 4.03 -9.40
N GLY A 89 -1.99 3.13 -9.81
CA GLY A 89 -2.03 1.70 -9.50
C GLY A 89 -0.63 1.13 -9.22
N TRP A 90 -0.58 0.03 -8.48
CA TRP A 90 0.69 -0.63 -8.11
C TRP A 90 1.19 -1.60 -9.17
N PHE A 91 0.29 -2.25 -9.88
CA PHE A 91 0.60 -3.14 -11.00
C PHE A 91 -0.67 -3.32 -11.84
N PHE A 92 -0.49 -3.73 -13.09
CA PHE A 92 -1.61 -4.05 -13.99
C PHE A 92 -1.62 -5.53 -14.33
N ASN A 93 -2.82 -6.11 -14.38
CA ASN A 93 -3.02 -7.52 -14.71
C ASN A 93 -3.60 -7.75 -16.11
N ARG A 94 -3.48 -6.74 -16.98
CA ARG A 94 -3.94 -6.71 -18.36
C ARG A 94 -2.92 -6.00 -19.25
N ASP A 95 -2.81 -6.43 -20.50
CA ASP A 95 -1.86 -5.86 -21.48
C ASP A 95 -2.14 -4.40 -21.81
N ASP A 96 -3.40 -3.97 -21.67
CA ASP A 96 -3.85 -2.58 -21.81
C ASP A 96 -3.52 -1.68 -20.61
N LYS A 97 -2.71 -2.16 -19.67
CA LYS A 97 -2.32 -1.44 -18.43
C LYS A 97 -3.53 -1.04 -17.58
N THR A 98 -4.52 -1.92 -17.48
CA THR A 98 -5.62 -1.81 -16.51
C THR A 98 -5.60 -2.93 -15.48
N PHE A 99 -6.28 -2.74 -14.35
CA PHE A 99 -6.41 -3.75 -13.29
C PHE A 99 -7.87 -4.13 -13.02
N ARG A 100 -8.13 -5.44 -12.87
CA ARG A 100 -9.39 -5.96 -12.32
C ARG A 100 -9.11 -7.04 -11.28
N GLY A 101 -9.60 -6.85 -10.05
CA GLY A 101 -9.35 -7.77 -8.92
C GLY A 101 -9.96 -9.17 -9.07
N ILE A 102 -10.95 -9.34 -9.95
CA ILE A 102 -11.59 -10.64 -10.24
C ILE A 102 -10.85 -11.47 -11.31
N ARG A 103 -9.87 -10.88 -12.00
CA ARG A 103 -9.14 -11.58 -13.06
C ARG A 103 -8.16 -12.58 -12.45
N LYS A 104 -8.23 -13.84 -12.89
CA LYS A 104 -7.29 -14.89 -12.50
C LYS A 104 -6.16 -14.95 -13.51
N GLY A 105 -4.92 -14.86 -13.04
CA GLY A 105 -3.72 -14.82 -13.88
C GLY A 105 -3.56 -13.51 -14.66
N GLY A 106 -2.57 -13.48 -15.54
CA GLY A 106 -2.13 -12.28 -16.27
C GLY A 106 -0.74 -11.82 -15.85
N PRO A 107 -0.14 -10.87 -16.59
CA PRO A 107 1.15 -10.30 -16.21
C PRO A 107 1.00 -9.44 -14.93
N ALA A 108 2.11 -9.12 -14.27
CA ALA A 108 2.14 -8.14 -13.18
C ALA A 108 2.92 -6.91 -13.68
N ILE A 109 2.38 -6.22 -14.68
CA ILE A 109 3.08 -5.12 -15.35
C ILE A 109 3.29 -3.99 -14.36
N GLY A 110 4.53 -3.55 -14.19
CA GLY A 110 4.89 -2.45 -13.30
C GLY A 110 5.22 -2.85 -11.86
N PHE A 111 5.18 -4.16 -11.55
CA PHE A 111 5.35 -4.63 -10.18
C PHE A 111 6.74 -4.30 -9.61
N GLU A 112 7.80 -4.48 -10.40
CA GLU A 112 9.18 -4.24 -9.98
C GLU A 112 9.44 -2.75 -9.68
N GLU A 113 8.89 -1.83 -10.47
CA GLU A 113 8.98 -0.39 -10.21
C GLU A 113 8.28 -0.01 -8.90
N SER A 114 7.15 -0.64 -8.61
CA SER A 114 6.44 -0.47 -7.36
C SER A 114 7.25 -0.99 -6.16
N VAL A 115 7.89 -2.16 -6.28
CA VAL A 115 8.77 -2.68 -5.22
C VAL A 115 9.95 -1.72 -4.97
N LYS A 116 10.60 -1.23 -6.03
CA LYS A 116 11.69 -0.24 -5.91
C LYS A 116 11.26 1.03 -5.20
N LEU A 117 10.06 1.54 -5.49
CA LEU A 117 9.51 2.70 -4.80
C LEU A 117 9.35 2.43 -3.29
N ILE A 118 8.91 1.23 -2.90
CA ILE A 118 8.80 0.85 -1.48
C ILE A 118 10.18 0.78 -0.84
N GLU A 119 11.15 0.12 -1.47
CA GLU A 119 12.53 0.04 -0.96
C GLU A 119 13.14 1.44 -0.78
N GLN A 120 12.96 2.32 -1.77
CA GLN A 120 13.40 3.71 -1.68
C GLN A 120 12.70 4.45 -0.53
N THR A 121 11.39 4.30 -0.39
CA THR A 121 10.62 4.94 0.69
C THR A 121 11.09 4.49 2.07
N PHE A 122 11.37 3.19 2.24
CA PHE A 122 11.91 2.67 3.50
C PHE A 122 13.35 3.16 3.77
N ALA A 123 14.17 3.30 2.72
CA ALA A 123 15.53 3.83 2.87
C ALA A 123 15.53 5.32 3.27
N GLU A 124 14.59 6.12 2.74
CA GLU A 124 14.53 7.57 2.94
C GLU A 124 13.73 7.97 4.19
N GLU A 125 12.59 7.31 4.44
CA GLU A 125 11.64 7.69 5.49
C GLU A 125 11.51 6.66 6.61
N GLY A 126 12.18 5.51 6.50
CA GLY A 126 12.16 4.46 7.50
C GLY A 126 12.92 4.80 8.80
N PRO A 127 13.03 3.86 9.74
CA PRO A 127 12.30 2.59 9.76
C PRO A 127 10.78 2.84 9.92
N PHE A 128 9.98 1.90 9.41
CA PHE A 128 8.54 1.81 9.65
C PHE A 128 8.25 0.64 10.58
N ASP A 129 7.30 0.81 11.50
CA ASP A 129 6.86 -0.24 12.43
C ASP A 129 5.79 -1.15 11.81
N GLY A 130 5.18 -0.72 10.71
CA GLY A 130 4.18 -1.51 10.00
C GLY A 130 3.73 -0.90 8.69
N VAL A 131 2.90 -1.65 7.96
CA VAL A 131 2.34 -1.24 6.68
C VAL A 131 0.83 -1.45 6.68
N LEU A 132 0.08 -0.49 6.16
CA LEU A 132 -1.37 -0.53 5.99
C LEU A 132 -1.70 -0.50 4.49
N GLY A 133 -2.37 -1.53 3.99
CA GLY A 133 -2.81 -1.61 2.59
C GLY A 133 -4.33 -1.65 2.45
N PHE A 134 -4.85 -1.15 1.33
CA PHE A 134 -6.27 -1.26 0.95
C PHE A 134 -6.46 -1.85 -0.45
N SER A 135 -7.39 -2.80 -0.62
CA SER A 135 -7.76 -3.41 -1.92
C SER A 135 -6.52 -3.88 -2.71
N GLN A 136 -6.23 -3.31 -3.89
CA GLN A 136 -4.99 -3.61 -4.64
C GLN A 136 -3.73 -3.38 -3.78
N GLY A 137 -3.68 -2.31 -3.00
CA GLY A 137 -2.59 -2.02 -2.08
C GLY A 137 -2.46 -3.07 -0.98
N ALA A 138 -3.56 -3.63 -0.47
CA ALA A 138 -3.51 -4.73 0.51
C ALA A 138 -2.92 -6.01 -0.10
N CYS A 139 -3.31 -6.33 -1.35
CA CYS A 139 -2.71 -7.43 -2.11
C CYS A 139 -1.21 -7.20 -2.32
N PHE A 140 -0.81 -5.99 -2.72
CA PHE A 140 0.59 -5.64 -2.89
C PHE A 140 1.38 -5.79 -1.58
N VAL A 141 0.86 -5.29 -0.45
CA VAL A 141 1.47 -5.48 0.88
C VAL A 141 1.67 -6.96 1.22
N GLY A 142 0.69 -7.82 0.95
CA GLY A 142 0.84 -9.26 1.17
C GLY A 142 1.99 -9.86 0.35
N LEU A 143 2.16 -9.42 -0.91
CA LEU A 143 3.28 -9.84 -1.75
C LEU A 143 4.62 -9.30 -1.24
N LEU A 144 4.67 -8.05 -0.76
CA LEU A 144 5.88 -7.48 -0.16
C LEU A 144 6.32 -8.28 1.07
N CYS A 145 5.40 -8.68 1.94
CA CYS A 145 5.73 -9.52 3.09
C CYS A 145 6.29 -10.90 2.68
N ASP A 146 5.73 -11.54 1.65
CA ASP A 146 6.27 -12.80 1.13
C ASP A 146 7.66 -12.62 0.50
N LEU A 147 7.89 -11.54 -0.25
CA LEU A 147 9.20 -11.21 -0.83
C LEU A 147 10.26 -10.93 0.25
N GLN A 148 9.91 -10.16 1.28
CA GLN A 148 10.78 -9.92 2.43
C GLN A 148 11.16 -11.24 3.11
N GLN A 149 10.17 -12.10 3.40
CA GLN A 149 10.40 -13.36 4.09
C GLN A 149 11.35 -14.29 3.32
N ARG A 150 11.38 -14.17 1.99
CA ARG A 150 12.27 -14.93 1.10
C ARG A 150 13.63 -14.27 0.87
N GLY A 151 13.86 -13.06 1.39
CA GLY A 151 15.08 -12.29 1.14
C GLY A 151 15.19 -11.73 -0.27
N CYS A 152 14.05 -11.54 -0.96
CA CYS A 152 13.98 -11.01 -2.32
C CYS A 152 13.70 -9.49 -2.36
N MET A 153 13.67 -8.83 -1.21
CA MET A 153 13.47 -7.39 -1.04
C MET A 153 14.37 -6.91 0.11
N LEU A 154 14.91 -5.69 -0.02
CA LEU A 154 15.96 -5.16 0.88
C LEU A 154 15.45 -4.58 2.21
N VAL A 155 14.16 -4.69 2.51
CA VAL A 155 13.49 -4.11 3.69
C VAL A 155 12.71 -5.15 4.46
#